data_AF-A0A9X4DKR8-F1
#
_entry.id   AF-A0A9X4DKR8-F1
#
_cell.length_a   1.000
_cell.length_b   1.000
_cell.length_c   1.000
_cell.angle_alpha   90.00
_cell.angle_beta   90.00
_cell.angle_gamma   90.00
#
_symmetry.space_group_name_H-M   'P 1'
#
loop_
_entity.id
_entity.type
_entity.pdbx_description
1 polymer ?
#
loop_
_entity_poly.entity_id
_entity_poly.type
_entity_poly.pdbx_seq_one_letter_code
_entity_poly.pdbx_strand_id
1 'polypeptide(L)' 'MASRKDAAPAPSQPKRSAKTITMRDDYHERLRKQAFEQNTAMSFLIEQALEMMWGIESTPPTK' A
#
# COMPACT_ATOMS: atom_id res chain seq x y z
N MET A 1 -25.45 33.09 14.11
CA MET A 1 -25.09 32.16 13.03
C MET A 1 -24.03 31.20 13.57
N ALA A 2 -24.30 29.90 13.56
CA ALA A 2 -23.39 28.88 14.06
C ALA A 2 -22.38 28.53 12.97
N SER A 3 -21.09 28.60 13.28
CA SER A 3 -20.02 28.06 12.44
C SER A 3 -18.99 27.40 13.34
N ARG A 4 -19.28 26.16 13.75
CA ARG A 4 -18.27 25.24 14.28
C ARG A 4 -17.91 24.29 13.15
N LYS A 5 -16.83 24.61 12.45
CA LYS A 5 -16.20 23.73 11.48
C LYS A 5 -15.19 22.88 12.24
N ASP A 6 -15.70 21.96 13.07
CA ASP A 6 -14.90 20.87 13.64
C ASP A 6 -14.69 19.83 12.53
N ALA A 7 -13.81 20.14 11.58
CA ALA A 7 -13.24 19.14 10.69
C ALA A 7 -11.98 18.63 11.39
N ALA A 8 -12.10 17.52 12.12
CA ALA A 8 -10.96 16.79 12.62
C ALA A 8 -9.98 16.53 11.46
N PRO A 9 -8.67 16.80 11.61
CA PRO A 9 -7.72 16.51 10.55
C PRO A 9 -7.76 15.01 10.27
N ALA A 10 -7.99 14.64 9.01
CA ALA A 10 -7.91 13.26 8.57
C ALA A 10 -6.54 12.69 9.02
N PRO A 11 -6.49 11.45 9.54
CA PRO A 11 -5.23 10.86 9.97
C PRO A 11 -4.25 10.96 8.82
N SER A 12 -3.13 11.64 9.05
CA SER A 12 -2.10 11.86 8.04
C SER A 12 -1.59 10.50 7.60
N GLN A 13 -2.06 10.03 6.44
CA GLN A 13 -1.53 8.80 5.87
C GLN A 13 -0.01 8.94 5.77
N PRO A 14 0.76 7.93 6.17
CA PRO A 14 2.21 7.98 6.07
C PRO A 14 2.57 8.32 4.62
N LYS A 15 3.35 9.40 4.43
CA LYS A 15 3.80 9.82 3.11
C LYS A 15 4.60 8.68 2.49
N ARG A 16 3.98 7.93 1.57
CA ARG A 16 4.64 6.87 0.82
C ARG A 16 5.73 7.50 -0.05
N SER A 17 6.99 7.20 0.24
CA SER A 17 8.10 7.58 -0.63
C SER A 17 8.07 6.68 -1.87
N ALA A 18 7.98 7.27 -3.06
CA ALA A 18 8.13 6.50 -4.28
C ALA A 18 9.57 5.94 -4.36
N LYS A 19 9.70 4.61 -4.28
CA LYS A 19 10.97 3.91 -4.41
C LYS A 19 10.86 2.92 -5.56
N THR A 20 11.85 2.94 -6.45
CA THR A 20 11.99 1.94 -7.50
C THR A 20 12.83 0.79 -6.98
N ILE A 21 12.37 -0.44 -7.17
CA ILE A 21 13.10 -1.66 -6.84
C ILE A 21 13.40 -2.44 -8.10
N THR A 22 14.58 -3.07 -8.16
CA THR A 22 14.93 -4.03 -9.19
C THR A 22 14.65 -5.44 -8.67
N MET A 23 13.97 -6.26 -9.47
CA MET A 23 13.66 -7.64 -9.13
C MET A 23 13.98 -8.53 -10.32
N ARG A 24 14.26 -9.82 -10.08
CA ARG A 24 14.43 -10.79 -11.18
C ARG A 24 13.12 -10.96 -11.94
N ASP A 25 13.23 -11.21 -13.24
CA ASP A 25 12.08 -11.30 -14.15
C ASP A 25 11.09 -12.41 -13.74
N ASP A 26 11.59 -13.55 -13.27
CA ASP A 26 10.77 -14.69 -12.84
C ASP A 26 9.88 -14.35 -11.64
N TYR A 27 10.38 -13.56 -10.69
CA TYR A 27 9.57 -13.05 -9.58
C TYR A 27 8.61 -11.95 -10.04
N HIS A 28 9.01 -11.11 -10.98
CA HIS A 28 8.16 -10.03 -11.51
C HIS A 28 6.95 -10.58 -12.26
N GLU A 29 7.12 -11.61 -13.09
CA GLU A 29 6.00 -12.25 -13.79
C GLU A 29 5.01 -12.91 -12.83
N ARG A 30 5.51 -13.62 -11.81
CA ARG A 30 4.67 -14.25 -10.78
C ARG A 30 3.88 -13.21 -9.99
N LEU A 31 4.54 -12.13 -9.57
CA LEU A 31 3.91 -11.04 -8.83
C LEU A 31 2.84 -10.34 -9.67
N ARG A 32 3.12 -10.11 -10.96
CA ARG A 32 2.15 -9.53 -11.90
C ARG A 32 0.91 -10.41 -12.05
N LYS A 33 1.10 -11.72 -12.21
CA LYS A 33 0.00 -12.67 -12.32
C LYS A 33 -0.87 -12.69 -11.06
N GLN A 34 -0.23 -12.72 -9.89
CA GLN A 34 -0.93 -12.68 -8.60
C GLN A 34 -1.69 -11.37 -8.39
N ALA A 35 -1.09 -10.22 -8.74
CA ALA A 35 -1.74 -8.92 -8.65
C ALA A 35 -2.99 -8.85 -9.55
N PHE A 36 -2.91 -9.42 -10.75
CA PHE A 36 -4.05 -9.53 -11.67
C PHE A 36 -5.16 -10.42 -11.09
N GLU A 37 -4.83 -11.60 -10.58
CA GLU A 37 -5.79 -12.54 -9.97
C GLU A 37 -6.49 -11.93 -8.74
N GLN A 38 -5.79 -11.12 -7.95
CA GLN A 38 -6.33 -10.48 -6.74
C GLN A 38 -6.96 -9.10 -7.00
N ASN A 39 -7.02 -8.63 -8.25
CA ASN A 39 -7.49 -7.28 -8.62
C ASN A 39 -6.82 -6.19 -7.76
N THR A 40 -5.50 -6.30 -7.56
CA THR A 40 -4.73 -5.38 -6.72
C THR A 40 -3.46 -4.90 -7.43
N ALA A 41 -2.78 -3.91 -6.86
CA ALA A 41 -1.51 -3.43 -7.38
C ALA A 41 -0.34 -4.31 -6.91
N MET A 42 0.66 -4.51 -7.77
CA MET A 42 1.90 -5.20 -7.38
C MET A 42 2.59 -4.50 -6.20
N SER A 43 2.55 -3.16 -6.16
CA SER A 43 3.10 -2.38 -5.05
C SER A 43 2.43 -2.71 -3.72
N PHE A 44 1.12 -2.97 -3.71
CA PHE A 44 0.39 -3.35 -2.51
C PHE A 44 0.85 -4.72 -1.99
N LEU A 45 1.02 -5.71 -2.88
CA LEU A 45 1.52 -7.02 -2.50
C LEU A 45 2.97 -6.96 -1.97
N ILE A 46 3.81 -6.09 -2.55
CA ILE A 46 5.17 -5.85 -2.07
C ILE A 46 5.14 -5.21 -0.68
N GLU A 47 4.33 -4.16 -0.49
CA GLU A 47 4.17 -3.49 0.80
C GLU A 47 3.68 -4.47 1.87
N GLN A 48 2.64 -5.26 1.58
CA GLN A 48 2.11 -6.27 2.49
C GLN A 48 3.15 -7.31 2.89
N ALA A 49 3.94 -7.81 1.93
CA ALA A 49 5.02 -8.76 2.22
C ALA A 49 6.12 -8.14 3.11
N LEU A 50 6.48 -6.87 2.85
CA LEU A 50 7.46 -6.15 3.66
C LEU A 50 6.95 -5.88 5.08
N GLU A 51 5.68 -5.52 5.23
CA GLU A 51 5.02 -5.33 6.53
C GLU A 51 5.03 -6.64 7.34
N MET A 52 4.66 -7.76 6.72
CA MET A 52 4.69 -9.09 7.36
C MET A 52 6.10 -9.50 7.80
N MET A 53 7.13 -9.25 6.97
CA MET A 53 8.52 -9.54 7.31
C MET A 53 9.01 -8.71 8.51
N TRP A 54 8.52 -7.48 8.64
CA TRP A 54 8.93 -6.55 9.69
C TRP A 54 8.04 -6.56 10.94
N GLY A 55 6.98 -7.40 10.94
CA GLY A 55 6.01 -7.47 12.03
C GLY A 55 5.16 -6.20 12.18
N ILE A 56 4.95 -5.44 11.10
CA ILE A 56 4.13 -4.24 11.08
C ILE A 56 2.68 -4.63 10.74
N GLU A 57 1.71 -4.03 11.43
CA GLU A 57 0.28 -4.23 11.14
C GLU A 57 -0.05 -3.67 9.74
N SER A 58 -0.61 -4.52 8.87
CA SER A 58 -0.79 -4.19 7.47
C SER A 58 -1.85 -3.10 7.27
N THR A 59 -1.49 -2.03 6.55
CA THR A 59 -2.44 -0.94 6.30
C THR A 59 -3.48 -1.34 5.24
N PRO A 60 -4.78 -1.17 5.48
CA PRO A 60 -5.79 -1.61 4.53
C PRO A 60 -5.68 -0.82 3.22
N PRO A 61 -5.95 -1.46 2.06
CA PRO A 61 -5.90 -0.78 0.77
C PRO A 61 -6.96 0.33 0.75
N THR A 62 -6.53 1.57 0.57
CA THR A 62 -7.43 2.70 0.33
C THR A 62 -8.08 2.49 -1.03
N LYS A 63 -9.41 2.33 -1.03
CA LYS A 63 -10.24 2.13 -2.23
C LYS A 63 -10.41 3.42 -3.03
#